data_AF-A0A925VU46-F1
#
_entry.id   AF-A0A925VU46-F1
#
_cell.length_a   1.000
_cell.length_b   1.000
_cell.length_c   1.000
_cell.angle_alpha   90.00
_cell.angle_beta   90.00
_cell.angle_gamma   90.00
#
_symmetry.space_group_name_H-M   'P 1'
#
loop_
_entity.id
_entity.type
_entity.pdbx_description
1 polymer ?
#
loop_
_entity_poly.entity_id
_entity_poly.type
_entity_poly.pdbx_seq_one_letter_code
_entity_poly.pdbx_strand_id
1 'polypeptide(L)'
;MPDTLTFWEMHFVLQILFDWESSHLFEFRQGRGTPDEFLTGSPPVHPTDRLDMPEWQRDPRDVLLSEILTAPRRKLTYVYDFGDNWEHELVVEKVGPLAPDQAAAAVRCLTGRRAAPPEDIGGFPGYERLVDLLAEKAAGQRKRLPSEYAGLGKFDPEEFDLPSFNHDLGLLREIVAEENNLLAEYAHQPGTNAPAPNLRPQHLPDGPDHRQQRAASGSAETKEAKQVKQYPEA
;
A
#
# COMPACT_ATOMS: atom_id res chain seq x y z
N MET A 1 4.99 16.63 1.22
CA MET A 1 5.72 15.91 0.16
C MET A 1 6.22 16.90 -0.87
N PRO A 2 7.32 16.62 -1.60
CA PRO A 2 7.86 17.51 -2.62
C PRO A 2 6.98 17.39 -3.87
N ASP A 3 6.77 18.51 -4.55
CA ASP A 3 6.02 18.57 -5.81
C ASP A 3 6.84 18.14 -7.03
N THR A 4 8.13 17.87 -6.81
CA THR A 4 9.06 17.26 -7.78
C THR A 4 8.95 15.75 -7.87
N LEU A 5 8.10 15.11 -7.06
CA LEU A 5 7.80 13.69 -7.24
C LEU A 5 6.99 13.48 -8.51
N THR A 6 7.12 12.30 -9.08
CA THR A 6 6.31 11.79 -10.18
C THR A 6 5.02 11.14 -9.66
N PHE A 7 4.05 10.92 -10.54
CA PHE A 7 2.88 10.10 -10.21
C PHE A 7 3.23 8.63 -9.94
N TRP A 8 4.35 8.16 -10.50
CA TRP A 8 4.92 6.85 -10.17
C TRP A 8 5.39 6.77 -8.72
N GLU A 9 6.14 7.76 -8.24
CA GLU A 9 6.52 7.83 -6.82
C GLU A 9 5.30 8.03 -5.91
N MET A 10 4.29 8.78 -6.36
CA MET A 10 3.04 8.93 -5.62
C MET A 10 2.28 7.62 -5.46
N HIS A 11 2.27 6.75 -6.49
CA HIS A 11 1.72 5.40 -6.37
C HIS A 11 2.38 4.65 -5.21
N PHE A 12 3.71 4.61 -5.12
CA PHE A 12 4.39 3.94 -4.00
C PHE A 12 4.16 4.58 -2.65
N VAL A 13 3.99 5.91 -2.59
CA VAL A 13 3.53 6.56 -1.35
C VAL A 13 2.19 6.00 -0.90
N LEU A 14 1.22 5.83 -1.81
CA LEU A 14 -0.09 5.29 -1.48
C LEU A 14 -0.02 3.80 -1.13
N GLN A 15 0.78 3.01 -1.85
CA GLN A 15 0.99 1.60 -1.55
C GLN A 15 1.55 1.39 -0.14
N ILE A 16 2.54 2.21 0.28
CA ILE A 16 3.04 2.20 1.65
C ILE A 16 1.94 2.57 2.65
N LEU A 17 1.20 3.65 2.39
CA LEU A 17 0.16 4.14 3.31
C LEU A 17 -1.06 3.21 3.44
N PHE A 18 -1.34 2.41 2.41
CA PHE A 18 -2.40 1.41 2.41
C PHE A 18 -1.88 0.00 2.67
N ASP A 19 -0.59 -0.17 2.95
CA ASP A 19 0.01 -1.48 3.26
C ASP A 19 -0.28 -2.53 2.17
N TRP A 20 -0.18 -2.10 0.91
CA TRP A 20 -0.44 -2.86 -0.30
C TRP A 20 0.84 -3.23 -1.04
N GLU A 21 0.73 -4.21 -1.94
CA GLU A 21 1.88 -4.89 -2.53
C GLU A 21 2.26 -4.40 -3.93
N SER A 22 1.51 -3.42 -4.48
CA SER A 22 1.68 -2.94 -5.86
C SER A 22 1.55 -4.03 -6.92
N SER A 23 0.77 -5.08 -6.61
CA SER A 23 0.61 -6.27 -7.47
C SER A 23 -0.41 -6.06 -8.60
N HIS A 24 -1.19 -4.98 -8.54
CA HIS A 24 -2.29 -4.73 -9.48
C HIS A 24 -2.11 -3.45 -10.29
N LEU A 25 -2.89 -3.35 -11.37
CA LEU A 25 -2.98 -2.13 -12.16
C LEU A 25 -3.56 -0.99 -11.33
N PHE A 26 -3.13 0.23 -11.65
CA PHE A 26 -3.64 1.45 -11.03
C PHE A 26 -3.79 2.59 -12.03
N GLU A 27 -4.58 3.58 -11.66
CA GLU A 27 -4.68 4.85 -12.37
C GLU A 27 -4.89 6.03 -11.43
N PHE A 28 -4.45 7.20 -11.87
CA PHE A 28 -4.85 8.51 -11.36
C PHE A 28 -5.65 9.21 -12.45
N ARG A 29 -6.86 9.65 -12.10
CA ARG A 29 -7.73 10.39 -13.02
C ARG A 29 -8.29 11.66 -12.39
N GLN A 30 -8.45 12.70 -13.21
CA GLN A 30 -9.28 13.85 -12.86
C GLN A 30 -10.60 13.75 -13.59
N GLY A 31 -11.71 13.49 -12.89
CA GLY A 31 -13.01 13.31 -13.56
C GLY A 31 -13.23 11.87 -14.06
N ARG A 32 -13.78 11.69 -15.26
CA ARG A 32 -14.13 10.35 -15.81
C ARG A 32 -13.03 9.71 -16.66
N GLY A 33 -11.86 10.34 -16.80
CA GLY A 33 -10.78 9.82 -17.65
C GLY A 33 -11.15 9.93 -19.13
N THR A 34 -11.68 11.08 -19.52
CA THR A 34 -11.93 11.43 -20.93
C THR A 34 -10.72 12.17 -21.54
N PRO A 35 -10.63 12.35 -22.87
CA PRO A 35 -9.48 13.01 -23.50
C PRO A 35 -9.18 14.44 -23.00
N ASP A 36 -10.19 15.14 -22.45
CA ASP A 36 -10.05 16.50 -21.89
C ASP A 36 -9.64 16.48 -20.40
N GLU A 37 -9.48 15.29 -19.83
CA GLU A 37 -9.26 15.05 -18.42
C GLU A 37 -7.92 14.35 -18.19
N PHE A 38 -7.26 14.67 -17.07
CA PHE A 38 -5.98 14.06 -16.74
C PHE A 38 -6.14 12.56 -16.45
N LEU A 39 -5.34 11.72 -17.12
CA LEU A 39 -5.21 10.29 -16.86
C LEU A 39 -3.74 9.86 -16.92
N THR A 40 -3.30 9.16 -15.89
CA THR A 40 -2.02 8.41 -15.86
C THR A 40 -2.23 7.13 -15.05
N GLY A 41 -1.42 6.09 -15.23
CA GLY A 41 -1.63 4.81 -14.56
C GLY A 41 -0.48 3.85 -14.77
N SER A 42 -0.64 2.56 -14.49
CA SER A 42 0.43 1.58 -14.60
C SER A 42 1.31 1.77 -15.84
N PRO A 43 2.64 1.86 -15.66
CA PRO A 43 3.53 2.16 -16.77
C PRO A 43 3.50 1.05 -17.82
N PRO A 44 3.68 1.38 -19.12
CA PRO A 44 3.90 0.36 -20.13
C PRO A 44 5.19 -0.40 -19.79
N VAL A 45 5.09 -1.72 -19.80
CA VAL A 45 6.20 -2.60 -19.41
C VAL A 45 7.07 -2.90 -20.62
N HIS A 46 6.46 -3.28 -21.75
CA HIS A 46 7.18 -3.40 -23.02
C HIS A 46 7.07 -2.11 -23.86
N PRO A 47 8.09 -1.79 -24.68
CA PRO A 47 8.04 -0.63 -25.58
C PRO A 47 6.84 -0.66 -26.54
N THR A 48 6.34 -1.84 -26.88
CA THR A 48 5.16 -2.03 -27.73
C THR A 48 3.87 -1.69 -27.01
N ASP A 49 3.78 -1.89 -25.69
CA ASP A 49 2.56 -1.60 -24.91
C ASP A 49 2.25 -0.10 -24.96
N ARG A 50 3.30 0.73 -25.07
CA ARG A 50 3.17 2.18 -25.24
C ARG A 50 2.44 2.55 -26.55
N LEU A 51 2.45 1.69 -27.57
CA LEU A 51 1.73 1.92 -28.82
C LEU A 51 0.21 1.68 -28.68
N ASP A 52 -0.18 0.84 -27.71
CA ASP A 52 -1.59 0.52 -27.44
C ASP A 52 -2.21 1.47 -26.41
N MET A 53 -1.40 2.33 -25.77
CA MET A 53 -1.89 3.37 -24.86
C MET A 53 -2.60 4.49 -25.63
N PRO A 54 -3.75 4.98 -25.15
CA PRO A 54 -4.37 6.17 -25.70
C PRO A 54 -3.40 7.37 -25.65
N GLU A 55 -3.36 8.19 -26.71
CA GLU A 55 -2.44 9.34 -26.80
C GLU A 55 -2.56 10.34 -25.62
N TRP A 56 -3.73 10.39 -24.98
CA TRP A 56 -4.05 11.27 -23.87
C TRP A 56 -3.73 10.65 -22.49
N GLN A 57 -3.38 9.36 -22.43
CA GLN A 57 -2.86 8.73 -21.22
C GLN A 57 -1.35 8.98 -21.12
N ARG A 58 -0.91 9.56 -19.99
CA ARG A 58 0.50 9.86 -19.76
C ARG A 58 1.16 8.75 -18.93
N ASP A 59 2.43 8.47 -19.20
CA ASP A 59 3.24 7.59 -18.36
C ASP A 59 3.49 8.24 -16.98
N PRO A 60 3.17 7.58 -15.86
CA PRO A 60 3.26 8.17 -14.53
C PRO A 60 4.68 8.52 -14.12
N ARG A 61 5.68 7.92 -14.77
CA ARG A 61 7.11 8.20 -14.58
C ARG A 61 7.51 9.56 -15.17
N ASP A 62 6.74 10.05 -16.14
CA ASP A 62 7.00 11.27 -16.91
C ASP A 62 6.11 12.46 -16.49
N VAL A 63 5.28 12.30 -15.44
CA VAL A 63 4.39 13.37 -14.95
C VAL A 63 4.74 13.73 -13.52
N LEU A 64 5.13 14.98 -13.29
CA LEU A 64 5.37 15.51 -11.95
C LEU A 64 4.07 15.91 -11.25
N LEU A 65 4.04 15.80 -9.92
CA LEU A 65 2.93 16.30 -9.11
C LEU A 65 2.71 17.80 -9.31
N SER A 66 3.79 18.58 -9.46
CA SER A 66 3.76 20.01 -9.74
C SER A 66 3.09 20.38 -11.07
N GLU A 67 2.87 19.44 -12.00
CA GLU A 67 2.13 19.73 -13.24
C GLU A 67 0.62 19.76 -13.01
N ILE A 68 0.13 18.94 -12.07
CA ILE A 68 -1.31 18.67 -11.89
C ILE A 68 -1.84 19.22 -10.57
N LEU A 69 -1.09 19.02 -9.48
CA LEU A 69 -1.46 19.33 -8.10
C LEU A 69 -0.95 20.70 -7.63
N THR A 70 -1.16 21.72 -8.46
CA THR A 70 -0.56 23.06 -8.30
C THR A 70 -1.21 23.96 -7.24
N ALA A 71 -2.42 23.63 -6.79
CA ALA A 71 -3.20 24.50 -5.91
C ALA A 71 -4.05 23.72 -4.91
N PRO A 72 -4.35 24.33 -3.74
CA PRO A 72 -5.33 23.77 -2.81
C PRO A 72 -6.67 23.48 -3.49
N ARG A 73 -7.39 22.50 -2.95
CA ARG A 73 -8.70 22.00 -3.41
C ARG A 73 -8.67 21.27 -4.75
N ARG A 74 -7.51 21.08 -5.38
CA ARG A 74 -7.37 20.13 -6.49
C ARG A 74 -7.69 18.74 -6.00
N LYS A 75 -8.41 17.98 -6.83
CA LYS A 75 -8.87 16.63 -6.54
C LYS A 75 -8.44 15.68 -7.65
N LEU A 76 -8.06 14.47 -7.27
CA LEU A 76 -7.85 13.34 -8.16
C LEU A 76 -8.51 12.11 -7.55
N THR A 77 -8.85 11.15 -8.40
CA THR A 77 -9.18 9.79 -7.97
C THR A 77 -7.98 8.90 -8.27
N TYR A 78 -7.51 8.18 -7.26
CA TYR A 78 -6.61 7.05 -7.42
C TYR A 78 -7.42 5.76 -7.37
N VAL A 79 -7.30 4.94 -8.40
CA VAL A 79 -7.93 3.62 -8.47
C VAL A 79 -6.82 2.58 -8.43
N TYR A 80 -6.90 1.64 -7.51
CA TYR A 80 -5.98 0.51 -7.41
C TYR A 80 -6.76 -0.80 -7.48
N ASP A 81 -6.16 -1.78 -8.15
CA ASP A 81 -6.74 -3.06 -8.50
C ASP A 81 -8.05 -2.93 -9.28
N PHE A 82 -8.00 -3.13 -10.59
CA PHE A 82 -9.20 -3.04 -11.44
C PHE A 82 -10.17 -4.21 -11.22
N GLY A 83 -9.77 -5.26 -10.51
CA GLY A 83 -10.66 -6.32 -10.02
C GLY A 83 -11.49 -5.85 -8.82
N ASP A 84 -10.81 -5.49 -7.73
CA ASP A 84 -11.45 -5.08 -6.48
C ASP A 84 -11.95 -3.63 -6.47
N ASN A 85 -11.43 -2.80 -7.38
CA ASN A 85 -11.77 -1.40 -7.64
C ASN A 85 -11.69 -0.52 -6.38
N TRP A 86 -10.51 -0.47 -5.76
CA TRP A 86 -10.27 0.41 -4.63
C TRP A 86 -10.11 1.87 -5.10
N GLU A 87 -11.12 2.70 -4.82
CA GLU A 87 -11.12 4.11 -5.21
C GLU A 87 -10.82 5.03 -4.03
N HIS A 88 -9.81 5.90 -4.19
CA HIS A 88 -9.40 6.90 -3.22
C HIS A 88 -9.51 8.31 -3.80
N GLU A 89 -10.24 9.19 -3.10
CA GLU A 89 -10.21 10.63 -3.40
C GLU A 89 -8.97 11.26 -2.76
N LEU A 90 -8.14 11.88 -3.58
CA LEU A 90 -6.94 12.61 -3.19
C LEU A 90 -7.22 14.11 -3.28
N VAL A 91 -7.02 14.83 -2.18
CA VAL A 91 -7.30 16.27 -2.11
C VAL A 91 -6.06 17.03 -1.68
N VAL A 92 -5.67 18.04 -2.46
CA VAL A 92 -4.60 18.97 -2.07
C VAL A 92 -5.15 19.94 -1.03
N GLU A 93 -4.74 19.78 0.23
CA GLU A 93 -5.21 20.68 1.30
C GLU A 93 -4.40 21.99 1.34
N LYS A 94 -3.09 21.91 1.13
CA LYS A 94 -2.17 23.05 1.22
C LYS A 94 -0.96 22.85 0.31
N VAL A 95 -0.53 23.94 -0.33
CA VAL A 95 0.72 24.04 -1.08
C VAL A 95 1.57 25.13 -0.42
N GLY A 96 2.86 24.88 -0.24
CA GLY A 96 3.76 25.82 0.40
C GLY A 96 5.19 25.28 0.49
N PRO A 97 6.14 26.11 0.95
CA PRO A 97 7.52 25.69 1.07
C PRO A 97 7.67 24.55 2.07
N LEU A 98 8.54 23.58 1.76
CA LEU A 98 8.98 22.58 2.72
C LEU A 98 9.80 23.27 3.80
N ALA A 99 9.52 22.97 5.07
CA ALA A 99 10.36 23.45 6.15
C ALA A 99 11.77 22.81 6.05
N PRO A 100 12.85 23.50 6.46
CA PRO A 100 14.22 22.98 6.32
C PRO A 100 14.46 21.61 6.99
N ASP A 101 13.78 21.34 8.10
CA ASP A 101 13.79 20.07 8.83
C ASP A 101 12.96 18.97 8.14
N GLN A 102 12.05 19.35 7.24
CA GLN A 102 11.24 18.46 6.41
C GLN A 102 11.90 18.14 5.07
N ALA A 103 12.99 18.82 4.71
CA ALA A 103 13.73 18.53 3.48
C ALA A 103 14.51 17.20 3.55
N ALA A 104 14.82 16.72 4.76
CA ALA A 104 15.58 15.49 4.98
C ALA A 104 14.75 14.20 4.75
N ALA A 105 13.44 14.22 5.02
CA ALA A 105 12.50 13.14 4.72
C ALA A 105 11.49 13.65 3.69
N ALA A 106 11.66 13.28 2.42
CA ALA A 106 10.88 13.83 1.31
C ALA A 106 9.37 13.71 1.55
N VAL A 107 8.90 12.55 2.03
CA VAL A 107 7.48 12.26 2.26
C VAL A 107 7.27 11.85 3.72
N ARG A 108 6.18 12.32 4.33
CA ARG A 108 5.78 11.98 5.70
C ARG A 108 4.28 11.82 5.79
N CYS A 109 3.85 10.81 6.54
CA CYS A 109 2.48 10.68 7.02
C CYS A 109 2.33 11.57 8.27
N LEU A 110 1.35 12.47 8.25
CA LEU A 110 1.08 13.37 9.39
C LEU A 110 0.05 12.78 10.36
N THR A 111 -0.91 12.04 9.82
CA THR A 111 -2.01 11.43 10.56
C THR A 111 -2.71 10.41 9.67
N GLY A 112 -3.47 9.51 10.29
CA GLY A 112 -4.38 8.61 9.62
C GLY A 112 -5.26 7.92 10.66
N ARG A 113 -6.12 7.02 10.19
CA ARG A 113 -7.01 6.22 11.03
C ARG A 113 -7.38 4.95 10.30
N ARG A 114 -7.61 3.89 11.07
CA ARG A 114 -8.04 2.57 10.62
C ARG A 114 -7.00 1.89 9.73
N ALA A 115 -7.06 0.57 9.70
CA ALA A 115 -6.24 -0.23 8.82
C ALA A 115 -6.82 -0.16 7.40
N ALA A 116 -5.95 -0.16 6.40
CA ALA A 116 -6.36 -0.29 5.02
C ALA A 116 -7.00 -1.68 4.78
N PRO A 117 -7.91 -1.81 3.80
CA PRO A 117 -8.42 -3.11 3.39
C PRO A 117 -7.27 -4.02 2.92
N PRO A 118 -7.21 -5.29 3.36
CA PRO A 118 -6.22 -6.23 2.83
C PRO A 118 -6.35 -6.45 1.32
N GLU A 119 -5.25 -6.82 0.66
CA GLU A 119 -5.22 -7.21 -0.76
C GLU A 119 -6.13 -8.42 -1.05
N ASP A 120 -6.65 -8.49 -2.28
CA ASP A 120 -7.36 -9.65 -2.85
C ASP A 120 -8.58 -10.16 -2.03
N ILE A 121 -9.30 -9.25 -1.38
CA ILE A 121 -10.46 -9.62 -0.55
C ILE A 121 -11.79 -9.53 -1.28
N GLY A 122 -11.83 -9.07 -2.54
CA GLY A 122 -13.07 -8.91 -3.31
C GLY A 122 -13.69 -7.52 -3.16
N GLY A 123 -12.85 -6.50 -3.03
CA GLY A 123 -13.25 -5.10 -2.96
C GLY A 123 -14.06 -4.76 -1.72
N PHE A 124 -14.81 -3.66 -1.80
CA PHE A 124 -15.63 -3.17 -0.68
C PHE A 124 -16.56 -4.24 -0.07
N PRO A 125 -17.33 -5.02 -0.84
CA PRO A 125 -18.17 -6.08 -0.27
C PRO A 125 -17.36 -7.16 0.47
N GLY A 126 -16.17 -7.47 -0.06
CA GLY A 126 -15.21 -8.37 0.55
C GLY A 126 -14.73 -7.91 1.92
N TYR A 127 -14.40 -6.63 2.03
CA TYR A 127 -13.99 -6.00 3.28
C TYR A 127 -15.11 -5.94 4.31
N GLU A 128 -16.32 -5.53 3.93
CA GLU A 128 -17.47 -5.53 4.84
C GLU A 128 -17.69 -6.92 5.45
N ARG A 129 -17.64 -7.95 4.60
CA ARG A 129 -17.75 -9.33 5.05
C ARG A 129 -16.63 -9.73 6.01
N LEU A 130 -15.38 -9.32 5.75
CA LEU A 130 -14.27 -9.58 6.67
C LEU A 130 -14.53 -8.97 8.05
N VAL A 131 -14.94 -7.71 8.10
CA VAL A 131 -15.22 -6.98 9.35
C VAL A 131 -16.31 -7.69 10.15
N ASP A 132 -17.40 -8.10 9.50
CA ASP A 132 -18.49 -8.84 10.14
C ASP A 132 -18.01 -10.18 10.70
N LEU A 133 -17.22 -10.93 9.92
CA LEU A 133 -16.68 -12.23 10.35
C LEU A 133 -15.71 -12.10 11.52
N LEU A 134 -14.94 -11.01 11.58
CA LEU A 134 -14.06 -10.70 12.71
C LEU A 134 -14.88 -10.36 13.96
N ALA A 135 -15.96 -9.61 13.81
CA ALA A 135 -16.88 -9.30 14.90
C ALA A 135 -17.58 -10.57 15.44
N GLU A 136 -18.08 -11.45 14.56
CA GLU A 136 -18.63 -12.76 14.94
C GLU A 136 -17.61 -13.60 15.72
N LYS A 137 -16.36 -13.60 15.25
CA LYS A 137 -15.26 -14.34 15.89
C LYS A 137 -14.93 -13.76 17.26
N ALA A 138 -14.87 -12.44 17.40
CA ALA A 138 -14.64 -11.76 18.67
C ALA A 138 -15.77 -12.02 19.67
N ALA A 139 -17.02 -12.10 19.19
CA ALA A 139 -18.19 -12.47 19.98
C ALA A 139 -18.30 -13.98 20.31
N GLY A 140 -17.36 -14.80 19.84
CA GLY A 140 -17.35 -16.26 20.07
C GLY A 140 -18.38 -17.03 19.23
N GLN A 141 -19.07 -16.39 18.29
CA GLN A 141 -20.04 -17.02 17.39
C GLN A 141 -19.36 -17.85 16.30
N ARG A 142 -18.08 -17.59 16.06
CA ARG A 142 -17.26 -18.27 15.04
C ARG A 142 -15.86 -18.62 15.59
N LYS A 143 -15.39 -19.84 15.30
CA LYS A 143 -14.04 -20.28 15.70
C LYS A 143 -12.94 -19.87 14.71
N ARG A 144 -13.24 -19.92 13.41
CA ARG A 144 -12.30 -19.65 12.31
C ARG A 144 -12.98 -18.88 11.20
N LEU A 145 -12.20 -18.04 10.52
CA LEU A 145 -12.65 -17.38 9.30
C LEU A 145 -12.80 -18.42 8.16
N PRO A 146 -13.62 -18.12 7.13
CA PRO A 146 -13.63 -18.86 5.88
C PRO A 146 -12.24 -18.90 5.22
N SER A 147 -12.00 -19.87 4.34
CA SER A 147 -10.68 -20.10 3.73
C SER A 147 -10.19 -18.94 2.88
N GLU A 148 -11.12 -18.22 2.24
CA GLU A 148 -10.83 -17.04 1.46
C GLU A 148 -10.34 -15.84 2.30
N TYR A 149 -10.48 -15.90 3.64
CA TYR A 149 -9.92 -14.93 4.59
C TYR A 149 -8.89 -15.58 5.52
N ALA A 150 -8.25 -16.66 5.08
CA ALA A 150 -7.20 -17.31 5.86
C ALA A 150 -6.06 -16.33 6.17
N GLY A 151 -5.52 -16.40 7.39
CA GLY A 151 -4.45 -15.49 7.83
C GLY A 151 -4.95 -14.15 8.41
N LEU A 152 -6.14 -13.69 8.02
CA LEU A 152 -6.70 -12.39 8.46
C LEU A 152 -7.38 -12.45 9.84
N GLY A 153 -7.29 -13.57 10.56
CA GLY A 153 -7.95 -13.75 11.87
C GLY A 153 -7.43 -12.85 13.00
N LYS A 154 -6.35 -12.11 12.77
CA LYS A 154 -5.77 -11.11 13.66
C LYS A 154 -5.83 -9.68 13.10
N PHE A 155 -6.38 -9.50 11.90
CA PHE A 155 -6.55 -8.18 11.32
C PHE A 155 -7.44 -7.35 12.25
N ASP A 156 -6.96 -6.17 12.66
CA ASP A 156 -7.74 -5.19 13.40
C ASP A 156 -8.08 -4.02 12.48
N PRO A 157 -9.36 -3.86 12.08
CA PRO A 157 -9.78 -2.76 11.21
C PRO A 157 -9.49 -1.36 11.79
N GLU A 158 -9.27 -1.24 13.09
CA GLU A 158 -9.05 0.04 13.76
C GLU A 158 -7.55 0.35 13.99
N GLU A 159 -6.66 -0.57 13.65
CA GLU A 159 -5.21 -0.40 13.80
C GLU A 159 -4.64 0.69 12.88
N PHE A 160 -3.73 1.52 13.40
CA PHE A 160 -3.01 2.52 12.62
C PHE A 160 -1.68 2.88 13.29
N ASP A 161 -0.56 2.50 12.69
CA ASP A 161 0.80 2.74 13.22
C ASP A 161 1.52 3.86 12.43
N LEU A 162 1.38 5.08 12.91
CA LEU A 162 2.00 6.26 12.30
C LEU A 162 3.55 6.20 12.27
N PRO A 163 4.25 5.80 13.35
CA PRO A 163 5.68 5.55 13.30
C PRO A 163 6.10 4.58 12.19
N SER A 164 5.40 3.46 12.03
CA SER A 164 5.78 2.47 11.01
C SER A 164 5.62 3.03 9.59
N PHE A 165 4.49 3.66 9.28
CA PHE A 165 4.32 4.28 7.95
C PHE A 165 5.41 5.31 7.64
N ASN A 166 5.84 6.08 8.64
CA ASN A 166 6.92 7.05 8.44
C ASN A 166 8.31 6.40 8.32
N HIS A 167 8.51 5.22 8.91
CA HIS A 167 9.71 4.42 8.68
C HIS A 167 9.76 3.95 7.22
N ASP A 168 8.68 3.34 6.73
CA ASP A 168 8.60 2.79 5.37
C ASP A 168 8.66 3.88 4.30
N LEU A 169 8.01 5.04 4.53
CA LEU A 169 8.15 6.22 3.68
C LEU A 169 9.59 6.75 3.59
N GLY A 170 10.41 6.47 4.60
CA GLY A 170 11.85 6.77 4.59
C GLY A 170 12.61 5.97 3.52
N LEU A 171 12.10 4.80 3.13
CA LEU A 171 12.67 3.88 2.16
C LEU A 171 12.10 4.09 0.74
N LEU A 172 11.21 5.07 0.54
CA LEU A 172 10.52 5.30 -0.75
C LEU A 172 11.45 5.29 -1.96
N ARG A 173 12.62 5.93 -1.87
CA ARG A 173 13.57 5.99 -2.99
C ARG A 173 14.14 4.62 -3.34
N GLU A 174 14.40 3.79 -2.33
CA GLU A 174 14.94 2.44 -2.50
C GLU A 174 13.88 1.54 -3.14
N ILE A 175 12.64 1.62 -2.64
CA ILE A 175 11.47 0.90 -3.18
C ILE A 175 11.27 1.24 -4.66
N VAL A 176 11.20 2.53 -5.00
CA VAL A 176 10.99 2.98 -6.39
C VAL A 176 12.15 2.56 -7.29
N ALA A 177 13.39 2.57 -6.79
CA ALA A 177 14.56 2.14 -7.57
C ALA A 177 14.54 0.63 -7.83
N GLU A 178 14.20 -0.18 -6.83
CA GLU A 178 14.05 -1.63 -6.97
C GLU A 178 12.97 -1.97 -8.00
N GLU A 179 11.80 -1.33 -7.90
CA GLU A 179 10.72 -1.55 -8.86
C GLU A 179 11.11 -1.17 -10.30
N ASN A 180 11.77 -0.01 -10.47
CA ASN A 180 12.23 0.41 -11.80
C ASN A 180 13.22 -0.59 -12.40
N ASN A 181 14.11 -1.17 -11.58
CA ASN A 181 15.04 -2.19 -12.04
C ASN A 181 14.29 -3.47 -12.46
N LEU A 182 13.31 -3.90 -11.67
CA LEU A 182 12.50 -5.09 -11.97
C LEU A 182 11.70 -4.92 -13.26
N LEU A 183 11.06 -3.76 -13.47
CA LEU A 183 10.35 -3.44 -14.71
C LEU A 183 11.31 -3.42 -15.91
N ALA A 184 12.52 -2.89 -15.74
CA ALA A 184 13.53 -2.88 -16.80
C ALA A 184 13.99 -4.32 -17.15
N GLU A 185 14.24 -5.16 -16.15
CA GLU A 185 14.58 -6.57 -16.36
C GLU A 185 13.47 -7.32 -17.09
N TYR A 186 12.21 -7.10 -16.71
CA TYR A 186 11.06 -7.74 -17.35
C TYR A 186 10.86 -7.28 -18.80
N ALA A 187 11.03 -5.99 -19.09
CA ALA A 187 10.93 -5.44 -20.43
C ALA A 187 11.90 -6.10 -21.43
N HIS A 188 13.02 -6.64 -20.94
CA HIS A 188 14.04 -7.33 -21.73
C HIS A 188 13.81 -8.84 -21.90
N GLN A 189 12.78 -9.43 -21.28
CA GLN A 189 12.46 -10.84 -21.45
C GLN A 189 11.75 -11.09 -22.78
N PRO A 190 12.28 -11.97 -23.67
CA PRO A 190 11.64 -12.25 -24.95
C PRO A 190 10.42 -13.18 -24.77
N GLY A 191 9.24 -12.70 -25.20
CA GLY A 191 8.11 -13.56 -25.56
C GLY A 191 7.15 -13.98 -24.45
N THR A 192 7.09 -13.28 -23.33
CA THR A 192 6.08 -13.53 -22.29
C THR A 192 4.94 -12.52 -22.40
N ASN A 193 3.78 -12.94 -22.91
CA ASN A 193 2.50 -12.25 -22.69
C ASN A 193 1.99 -12.42 -21.24
N ALA A 194 2.88 -12.76 -20.30
CA ALA A 194 2.52 -12.87 -18.90
C ALA A 194 2.39 -11.46 -18.32
N PRO A 195 1.48 -11.21 -17.36
CA PRO A 195 1.52 -9.99 -16.58
C PRO A 195 2.90 -9.89 -15.90
N ALA A 196 3.38 -8.65 -15.70
CA ALA A 196 4.57 -8.44 -14.87
C ALA A 196 4.39 -9.23 -13.56
N PRO A 197 5.38 -10.04 -13.13
CA PRO A 197 5.25 -10.84 -11.92
C PRO A 197 5.00 -9.93 -10.73
N ASN A 198 4.30 -10.38 -9.68
CA ASN A 198 4.14 -9.58 -8.46
C ASN A 198 5.51 -9.13 -7.96
N LEU A 199 5.82 -7.84 -8.13
CA LEU A 199 7.11 -7.25 -7.83
C LEU A 199 7.05 -6.70 -6.41
N ARG A 200 7.04 -7.58 -5.41
CA ARG A 200 7.42 -7.14 -4.06
C ARG A 200 8.93 -6.91 -4.08
N PRO A 201 9.43 -5.71 -3.75
CA PRO A 201 10.81 -5.52 -3.33
C PRO A 201 11.17 -6.58 -2.28
N GLN A 202 12.16 -7.44 -2.56
CA GLN A 202 12.55 -8.50 -1.60
C GLN A 202 13.14 -7.91 -0.30
N HIS A 203 13.35 -6.60 -0.28
CA HIS A 203 14.01 -5.83 0.77
C HIS A 203 13.10 -4.81 1.47
N LEU A 204 11.80 -4.73 1.13
CA LEU A 204 10.84 -4.03 1.99
C LEU A 204 10.86 -4.75 3.34
N PRO A 205 11.20 -4.07 4.46
CA PRO A 205 11.02 -4.67 5.77
C PRO A 205 9.58 -5.15 5.85
N ASP A 206 9.37 -6.31 6.48
CA ASP A 206 8.01 -6.67 6.87
C ASP A 206 7.46 -5.47 7.65
N GLY A 207 6.43 -4.82 7.11
CA GLY A 207 5.73 -3.75 7.80
C GLY A 207 5.42 -4.19 9.22
N PRO A 208 5.25 -3.24 10.14
CA PRO A 208 5.63 -3.37 11.54
C PRO A 208 5.41 -4.80 12.06
N ASP A 209 6.52 -5.52 12.28
CA ASP A 209 6.69 -6.94 12.65
C ASP A 209 5.55 -7.56 13.50
N HIS A 210 4.38 -7.75 12.88
CA HIS A 210 3.20 -8.43 13.44
C HIS A 210 2.72 -9.55 12.53
N ARG A 211 3.15 -9.55 11.26
CA ARG A 211 2.91 -10.62 10.30
C ARG A 211 4.08 -11.62 10.34
N GLN A 212 3.93 -12.64 11.19
CA GLN A 212 4.41 -14.04 11.01
C GLN A 212 5.35 -14.68 12.06
N GLN A 213 6.02 -13.98 12.99
CA GLN A 213 6.81 -14.66 14.05
C GLN A 213 6.11 -14.82 15.40
N ARG A 214 5.03 -15.64 15.45
CA ARG A 214 4.68 -16.48 16.63
C ARG A 214 3.96 -17.75 16.19
N ALA A 215 4.48 -18.42 15.18
CA ALA A 215 4.00 -19.72 14.73
C ALA A 215 5.12 -20.73 14.46
N ALA A 216 6.31 -20.61 15.07
CA ALA A 216 7.35 -21.65 14.98
C ALA A 216 8.50 -21.54 16.02
N SER A 217 8.26 -21.09 17.25
CA SER A 217 9.27 -21.18 18.32
C SER A 217 8.62 -21.00 19.70
N GLY A 218 8.26 -22.12 20.31
CA GLY A 218 7.60 -22.17 21.62
C GLY A 218 7.15 -23.58 22.03
N SER A 219 7.50 -24.61 21.25
CA SER A 219 7.66 -25.96 21.79
C SER A 219 9.14 -26.17 22.10
N ALA A 220 9.40 -26.63 23.32
CA ALA A 220 10.69 -26.87 23.97
C ALA A 220 11.25 -25.68 24.76
N GLU A 221 11.56 -25.98 26.03
CA GLU A 221 12.21 -25.14 27.06
C GLU A 221 11.26 -24.08 27.67
N THR A 222 10.66 -24.25 28.85
CA THR A 222 11.15 -24.85 30.09
C THR A 222 9.99 -25.46 30.90
N LYS A 223 10.08 -26.78 31.14
CA LYS A 223 9.72 -27.34 32.43
C LYS A 223 10.83 -26.96 33.43
N GLU A 224 10.45 -26.86 34.70
CA GLU A 224 11.25 -26.36 35.85
C GLU A 224 11.13 -24.83 36.00
N ALA A 225 10.66 -24.24 37.11
CA ALA A 225 10.59 -24.73 38.48
C ALA A 225 9.33 -24.23 39.20
N LYS A 226 8.74 -25.14 39.99
CA LYS A 226 7.95 -24.78 41.17
C LYS A 226 8.87 -24.04 42.15
N GLN A 227 8.50 -22.84 42.59
CA GLN A 227 8.54 -22.56 44.03
C GLN A 227 7.61 -21.41 44.43
N VAL A 228 6.74 -21.77 45.37
CA VAL A 228 5.83 -20.94 46.14
C VAL A 228 6.61 -19.93 46.97
N LYS A 229 6.18 -18.66 46.98
CA LYS A 229 6.34 -17.78 48.14
C LYS A 229 5.06 -16.95 48.34
N GLN A 230 4.30 -17.36 49.35
CA GLN A 230 3.37 -16.51 50.08
C GLN A 230 4.15 -15.34 50.69
N TYR A 231 3.56 -14.15 50.68
CA TYR A 231 3.92 -13.08 51.60
C TYR A 231 2.74 -12.83 52.54
N PRO A 232 2.97 -12.63 53.85
CA PRO A 232 1.90 -12.43 54.82
C PRO A 232 1.38 -10.99 54.77
N GLU A 233 0.09 -10.86 55.07
CA GLU A 233 -0.56 -9.60 55.44
C GLU A 233 0.00 -9.09 56.78
N ALA A 234 0.37 -7.81 56.81
CA ALA A 234 0.28 -6.92 57.96
C ALA A 234 0.36 -5.46 57.46
#